data_AF-A0A7W5XVQ3-F1
#
_entry.id   AF-A0A7W5XVQ3-F1
#
_cell.length_a   1.000
_cell.length_b   1.000
_cell.length_c   1.000
_cell.angle_alpha   90.00
_cell.angle_beta   90.00
_cell.angle_gamma   90.00
#
_symmetry.space_group_name_H-M   'P 1'
#
loop_
_entity.id
_entity.type
_entity.pdbx_description
1 polymer ?
#
loop_
_entity_poly.entity_id
_entity_poly.type
_entity_poly.pdbx_seq_one_letter_code
_entity_poly.pdbx_strand_id
1 'polypeptide(L)'
;MLKIVAAIGLCLLAAGCARSSAMRVSQNEAIISTSAAPVCGEEGAMKVAEKQAAIETIKAGYDRYIIVGQQGQDTTHLVQMPGSYSTTGTATFAGNTGFYQANTVYQPGPIFVTGRHNQKLAVHMFKNGEPGAQNALSAKETLGTKWADIVRDGVMTCTG
;
A
#
# COMPACT_ATOMS: atom_id res chain seq x y z
N MET A 1 -20.16 -1.54 35.36
CA MET A 1 -19.94 -0.57 34.26
C MET A 1 -18.54 -0.75 33.66
N LEU A 2 -18.16 -1.99 33.30
CA LEU A 2 -16.78 -2.36 32.94
C LEU A 2 -16.75 -3.46 31.86
N LYS A 3 -17.70 -3.42 30.91
CA LYS A 3 -17.81 -4.46 29.86
C LYS A 3 -17.99 -3.93 28.43
N ILE A 4 -18.10 -2.61 28.24
CA ILE A 4 -18.39 -2.00 26.92
C ILE A 4 -17.14 -1.40 26.25
N VAL A 5 -16.07 -1.13 27.02
CA VAL A 5 -14.85 -0.47 26.48
C VAL A 5 -13.97 -1.44 25.66
N ALA A 6 -14.13 -2.75 25.80
CA ALA A 6 -13.29 -3.73 25.11
C ALA A 6 -13.70 -4.01 23.65
N ALA A 7 -14.86 -3.54 23.19
CA ALA A 7 -15.39 -3.86 21.86
C ALA A 7 -15.02 -2.85 20.76
N ILE A 8 -14.44 -1.70 21.11
CA ILE A 8 -14.13 -0.61 20.14
C ILE A 8 -12.65 -0.65 19.68
N GLY A 9 -11.82 -1.49 20.30
CA GLY A 9 -10.37 -1.53 20.03
C GLY A 9 -9.91 -2.36 18.82
N LEU A 10 -10.79 -3.11 18.15
CA LEU A 10 -10.38 -4.11 17.15
C LEU A 10 -10.69 -3.78 15.68
N CYS A 11 -11.32 -2.63 15.41
CA CYS A 11 -11.57 -2.17 14.03
C CYS A 11 -10.48 -1.26 13.44
N LEU A 12 -9.27 -1.24 14.04
CA LEU A 12 -8.08 -0.61 13.45
C LEU A 12 -7.22 -1.58 12.63
N LEU A 13 -7.81 -2.68 12.15
CA LEU A 13 -7.18 -3.58 11.19
C LEU A 13 -7.22 -2.93 9.80
N ALA A 14 -6.21 -2.10 9.54
CA ALA A 14 -5.60 -1.83 8.25
C ALA A 14 -6.53 -1.89 7.04
N ALA A 15 -7.40 -0.88 6.88
CA ALA A 15 -7.69 -0.40 5.55
C ALA A 15 -6.36 0.14 4.99
N GLY A 16 -5.59 -0.71 4.32
CA GLY A 16 -4.39 -0.29 3.60
C GLY A 16 -4.81 0.71 2.55
N CYS A 17 -4.67 2.01 2.86
CA CYS A 17 -5.09 3.08 1.97
C CYS A 17 -4.26 2.99 0.69
N ALA A 18 -4.92 2.64 -0.40
CA ALA A 18 -4.40 2.85 -1.73
C ALA A 18 -5.14 4.01 -2.38
N ARG A 19 -4.40 4.81 -3.14
CA ARG A 19 -4.97 5.87 -3.97
C ARG A 19 -4.63 5.57 -5.42
N SER A 20 -5.64 5.59 -6.27
CA SER A 20 -5.45 5.41 -7.71
C SER A 20 -6.06 6.56 -8.48
N SER A 21 -5.45 6.88 -9.62
CA SER A 21 -5.91 7.88 -10.57
C SER A 21 -5.71 7.37 -11.98
N ALA A 22 -6.67 7.62 -12.86
CA ALA A 22 -6.59 7.30 -14.28
C ALA A 22 -6.41 8.58 -15.10
N MET A 23 -5.54 8.53 -16.10
CA MET A 23 -5.36 9.56 -17.12
C MET A 23 -5.60 8.93 -18.48
N ARG A 24 -6.63 9.37 -19.20
CA ARG A 24 -6.87 8.94 -20.58
C ARG A 24 -5.85 9.59 -21.50
N VAL A 25 -5.10 8.77 -22.24
CA VAL A 25 -4.09 9.23 -23.20
C VAL A 25 -4.69 9.26 -24.61
N SER A 26 -5.65 8.37 -24.88
CA SER A 26 -6.46 8.36 -26.10
C SER A 26 -7.89 7.91 -25.77
N GLN A 27 -8.74 7.74 -26.80
CA GLN A 27 -10.09 7.23 -26.59
C GLN A 27 -10.10 5.79 -26.05
N ASN A 28 -9.12 4.98 -26.43
CA ASN A 28 -8.99 3.56 -26.07
C ASN A 28 -7.78 3.28 -25.18
N GLU A 29 -7.00 4.28 -24.78
CA GLU A 29 -5.83 4.08 -23.92
C GLU A 29 -5.85 4.97 -22.68
N ALA A 30 -5.44 4.40 -21.56
CA ALA A 30 -5.32 5.10 -20.29
C ALA A 30 -4.05 4.68 -19.55
N ILE A 31 -3.51 5.61 -18.78
CA ILE A 31 -2.46 5.34 -17.79
C ILE A 31 -3.10 5.39 -16.41
N ILE A 32 -2.96 4.30 -15.68
CA ILE A 32 -3.41 4.15 -14.30
C ILE A 32 -2.21 4.30 -13.39
N SER A 33 -2.25 5.28 -12.48
CA SER A 33 -1.24 5.47 -11.45
C SER A 33 -1.84 5.13 -10.09
N THR A 34 -1.24 4.19 -9.39
CA THR A 34 -1.65 3.71 -8.07
C THR A 34 -0.53 3.90 -7.09
N SER A 35 -0.87 4.36 -5.88
CA SER A 35 0.05 4.55 -4.77
C SER A 35 -0.55 3.90 -3.53
N ALA A 36 0.08 2.83 -3.06
CA ALA A 36 -0.37 2.04 -1.93
C ALA A 36 0.54 2.24 -0.71
N ALA A 37 -0.05 2.17 0.48
CA ALA A 37 0.70 2.18 1.74
C ALA A 37 1.69 0.99 1.83
N PRO A 38 2.78 1.08 2.62
CA PRO A 38 3.75 -0.01 2.76
C PRO A 38 3.13 -1.34 3.20
N VAL A 39 2.07 -1.28 4.02
CA VAL A 39 1.33 -2.47 4.50
C VAL A 39 0.66 -3.25 3.37
N CYS A 40 0.42 -2.64 2.21
CA CYS A 40 -0.22 -3.29 1.07
C CYS A 40 0.71 -4.26 0.34
N GLY A 41 2.02 -4.12 0.50
CA GLY A 41 3.00 -4.80 -0.34
C GLY A 41 2.89 -4.40 -1.82
N GLU A 42 3.79 -4.97 -2.62
CA GLU A 42 3.78 -4.76 -4.07
C GLU A 42 2.57 -5.43 -4.74
N GLU A 43 2.25 -6.66 -4.34
CA GLU A 43 1.13 -7.42 -4.90
C GLU A 43 -0.23 -6.73 -4.65
N GLY A 44 -0.45 -6.21 -3.44
CA GLY A 44 -1.66 -5.46 -3.12
C GLY A 44 -1.78 -4.18 -3.95
N ALA A 45 -0.66 -3.46 -4.15
CA ALA A 45 -0.62 -2.28 -5.01
C ALA A 45 -0.96 -2.63 -6.47
N MET A 46 -0.43 -3.75 -6.98
CA MET A 46 -0.74 -4.25 -8.32
C MET A 46 -2.21 -4.61 -8.48
N LYS A 47 -2.80 -5.32 -7.51
CA LYS A 47 -4.22 -5.69 -7.54
C LYS A 47 -5.13 -4.46 -7.52
N VAL A 48 -4.79 -3.43 -6.74
CA VAL A 48 -5.54 -2.16 -6.75
C VAL A 48 -5.42 -1.47 -8.11
N ALA A 49 -4.22 -1.44 -8.69
CA ALA A 49 -4.01 -0.84 -10.01
C ALA A 49 -4.80 -1.56 -11.11
N GLU A 50 -4.85 -2.90 -11.07
CA GLU A 50 -5.64 -3.70 -11.99
C GLU A 50 -7.15 -3.44 -11.84
N LYS A 51 -7.67 -3.44 -10.61
CA LYS A 51 -9.08 -3.10 -10.37
C LYS A 51 -9.41 -1.68 -10.84
N GLN A 52 -8.50 -0.72 -10.65
CA GLN A 52 -8.70 0.64 -11.16
C GLN A 52 -8.70 0.68 -12.70
N ALA A 53 -7.87 -0.11 -13.37
CA ALA A 53 -7.92 -0.24 -14.82
C ALA A 53 -9.29 -0.76 -15.31
N ALA A 54 -9.82 -1.78 -14.64
CA ALA A 54 -11.15 -2.31 -14.93
C ALA A 54 -12.25 -1.27 -14.70
N ILE A 55 -12.18 -0.49 -13.61
CA ILE A 55 -13.12 0.61 -13.35
C ILE A 55 -13.07 1.64 -14.48
N GLU A 56 -11.89 2.08 -14.87
CA GLU A 56 -11.73 3.08 -15.93
C GLU A 56 -12.25 2.55 -17.27
N THR A 57 -11.99 1.28 -17.57
CA THR A 57 -12.50 0.61 -18.77
C THR A 57 -14.02 0.67 -18.86
N ILE A 58 -14.70 0.34 -17.75
CA ILE A 58 -16.17 0.39 -17.68
C ILE A 58 -16.67 1.84 -17.76
N LYS A 59 -16.02 2.78 -17.06
CA LYS A 59 -16.40 4.21 -17.08
C LYS A 59 -16.22 4.84 -18.47
N ALA A 60 -15.23 4.39 -19.23
CA ALA A 60 -14.97 4.82 -20.59
C ALA A 60 -15.92 4.17 -21.63
N GLY A 61 -16.77 3.23 -21.22
CA GLY A 61 -17.75 2.57 -22.09
C GLY A 61 -17.19 1.38 -22.90
N TYR A 62 -16.08 0.81 -22.42
CA TYR A 62 -15.48 -0.40 -22.97
C TYR A 62 -15.79 -1.61 -22.09
N ASP A 63 -15.62 -2.81 -22.65
CA ASP A 63 -15.94 -4.07 -21.96
C ASP A 63 -14.68 -4.81 -21.49
N ARG A 64 -13.59 -4.68 -22.24
CA ARG A 64 -12.36 -5.44 -22.04
C ARG A 64 -11.14 -4.53 -22.07
N TYR A 65 -10.05 -4.97 -21.47
CA TYR A 65 -8.77 -4.24 -21.50
C TYR A 65 -7.58 -5.20 -21.52
N ILE A 66 -6.47 -4.72 -22.04
CA ILE A 66 -5.16 -5.37 -21.93
C ILE A 66 -4.17 -4.39 -21.31
N ILE A 67 -3.26 -4.91 -20.50
CA ILE A 67 -2.15 -4.12 -19.95
C ILE A 67 -1.04 -4.15 -21.00
N VAL A 68 -0.72 -2.99 -21.58
CA VAL A 68 0.31 -2.84 -22.62
C VAL A 68 1.67 -2.44 -22.04
N GLY A 69 1.69 -1.93 -20.81
CA GLY A 69 2.92 -1.58 -20.11
C GLY A 69 2.70 -1.52 -18.60
N GLN A 70 3.72 -1.90 -17.85
CA GLN A 70 3.73 -1.84 -16.39
C GLN A 70 5.05 -1.25 -15.92
N GLN A 71 4.98 -0.34 -14.95
CA GLN A 71 6.13 0.22 -14.27
C GLN A 71 5.84 0.31 -12.77
N GLY A 72 6.65 -0.40 -11.98
CA GLY A 72 6.59 -0.41 -10.52
C GLY A 72 7.73 0.42 -9.93
N GLN A 73 7.46 1.07 -8.80
CA GLN A 73 8.47 1.70 -7.99
C GLN A 73 8.20 1.42 -6.52
N ASP A 74 9.18 0.80 -5.86
CA ASP A 74 9.20 0.63 -4.43
C ASP A 74 10.06 1.73 -3.79
N THR A 75 9.49 2.43 -2.82
CA THR A 75 10.19 3.45 -2.02
C THR A 75 10.16 3.11 -0.53
N THR A 76 9.76 1.88 -0.19
CA THR A 76 9.65 1.45 1.19
C THR A 76 11.01 1.32 1.84
N HIS A 77 11.15 1.90 3.02
CA HIS A 77 12.40 1.83 3.79
C HIS A 77 12.11 1.89 5.29
N LEU A 78 13.04 1.34 6.05
CA LEU A 78 13.00 1.33 7.50
C LEU A 78 13.72 2.58 8.02
N VAL A 79 13.04 3.31 8.91
CA VAL A 79 13.65 4.42 9.65
C VAL A 79 13.62 4.08 11.13
N GLN A 80 14.78 4.15 11.77
CA GLN A 80 14.90 3.98 13.22
C GLN A 80 14.85 5.35 13.90
N MET A 81 13.93 5.53 14.84
CA MET A 81 13.93 6.72 15.69
C MET A 81 15.13 6.73 16.65
N PRO A 82 15.57 7.90 17.12
CA PRO A 82 16.61 7.99 18.14
C PRO A 82 16.27 7.12 19.37
N GLY A 83 17.25 6.34 19.81
CA GLY A 83 17.18 5.56 21.05
C GLY A 83 17.63 6.36 22.27
N SER A 84 17.67 5.70 23.42
CA SER A 84 18.19 6.27 24.66
C SER A 84 19.36 5.45 25.20
N TYR A 85 20.31 6.12 25.84
CA TYR A 85 21.40 5.50 26.57
C TYR A 85 21.16 5.69 28.06
N SER A 86 21.26 4.62 28.84
CA SER A 86 21.24 4.70 30.30
C SER A 86 22.58 4.21 30.83
N THR A 87 23.33 5.11 31.48
CA THR A 87 24.61 4.79 32.11
C THR A 87 24.42 4.77 33.62
N THR A 88 24.58 3.60 34.22
CA THR A 88 24.62 3.46 35.68
C THR A 88 26.02 3.04 36.09
N GLY A 89 26.62 3.78 37.03
CA GLY A 89 27.94 3.45 37.54
C GLY A 89 28.05 3.64 39.03
N THR A 90 28.97 2.91 39.63
CA THR A 90 29.31 2.97 41.04
C THR A 90 30.77 3.36 41.18
N ALA A 91 31.03 4.41 41.95
CA ALA A 91 32.37 4.82 42.35
C ALA A 91 32.65 4.27 43.75
N THR A 92 33.75 3.53 43.92
CA THR A 92 34.21 3.03 45.23
C THR A 92 35.55 3.67 45.55
N PHE A 93 35.63 4.35 46.69
CA PHE A 93 36.84 5.04 47.14
C PHE A 93 37.43 4.31 48.34
N ALA A 94 38.73 3.98 48.29
CA ALA A 94 39.48 3.37 49.39
C ALA A 94 40.76 4.18 49.61
N GLY A 95 40.79 5.00 50.67
CA GLY A 95 41.89 5.95 50.90
C GLY A 95 41.96 7.00 49.78
N ASN A 96 43.13 7.14 49.14
CA ASN A 96 43.38 8.11 48.07
C ASN A 96 43.17 7.55 46.65
N THR A 97 42.69 6.31 46.50
CA THR A 97 42.42 5.68 45.20
C THR A 97 40.92 5.39 45.04
N GLY A 98 40.37 5.76 43.87
CA GLY A 98 38.99 5.52 43.50
C GLY A 98 38.88 4.62 42.28
N PHE A 99 38.02 3.61 42.35
CA PHE A 99 37.65 2.76 41.23
C PHE A 99 36.24 3.13 40.76
N TYR A 100 36.09 3.34 39.46
CA TYR A 100 34.80 3.64 38.84
C TYR A 100 34.44 2.50 37.90
N GLN A 101 33.29 1.88 38.13
CA GLN A 101 32.71 0.91 37.22
C GLN A 101 31.37 1.45 36.73
N ALA A 102 31.23 1.64 35.43
CA ALA A 102 29.97 2.01 34.80
C ALA A 102 29.53 0.93 33.81
N ASN A 103 28.22 0.76 33.73
CA ASN A 103 27.55 -0.02 32.72
C ASN A 103 26.63 0.91 31.92
N THR A 104 26.82 0.95 30.60
CA THR A 104 25.98 1.71 29.68
C THR A 104 25.10 0.74 28.90
N VAL A 105 23.78 0.85 29.04
CA VAL A 105 22.80 0.10 28.27
C VAL A 105 22.22 0.99 27.18
N TYR A 106 22.33 0.55 25.93
CA TYR A 106 21.68 1.19 24.79
C TYR A 106 20.29 0.57 24.58
N GLN A 107 19.25 1.41 24.62
CA GLN A 107 17.90 1.03 24.24
C GLN A 107 17.60 1.61 22.85
N PRO A 108 17.55 0.76 21.80
CA PRO A 108 17.22 1.21 20.45
C PRO A 108 15.84 1.87 20.41
N GLY A 109 15.72 2.96 19.65
CA GLY A 109 14.41 3.57 19.38
C GLY A 109 13.55 2.68 18.47
N PRO A 110 12.23 2.91 18.44
CA PRO A 110 11.33 2.13 17.59
C PRO A 110 11.66 2.32 16.10
N ILE A 111 11.44 1.27 15.32
CA ILE A 111 11.51 1.32 13.86
C ILE A 111 10.12 1.59 13.29
N PHE A 112 10.05 2.38 12.22
CA PHE A 112 8.83 2.54 11.44
C PHE A 112 9.12 2.38 9.95
N VAL A 113 8.15 1.80 9.24
CA VAL A 113 8.21 1.64 7.78
C VAL A 113 7.57 2.87 7.14
N THR A 114 8.32 3.52 6.27
CA THR A 114 7.85 4.66 5.48
C THR A 114 8.01 4.35 3.99
N GLY A 115 7.50 5.23 3.12
CA GLY A 115 7.47 5.04 1.67
C GLY A 115 6.13 4.50 1.18
N ARG A 116 6.11 4.07 -0.09
CA ARG A 116 4.92 3.57 -0.80
C ARG A 116 5.30 2.58 -1.89
N HIS A 117 4.36 1.70 -2.23
CA HIS A 117 4.42 0.92 -3.46
C HIS A 117 3.62 1.66 -4.53
N ASN A 118 4.33 2.15 -5.55
CA ASN A 118 3.73 2.87 -6.67
C ASN A 118 3.68 1.96 -7.91
N GLN A 119 2.54 1.92 -8.57
CA GLN A 119 2.34 1.13 -9.78
C GLN A 119 1.74 2.01 -10.88
N LYS A 120 2.34 1.97 -12.07
CA LYS A 120 1.83 2.63 -13.27
C LYS A 120 1.52 1.56 -14.32
N LEU A 121 0.28 1.53 -14.77
CA LEU A 121 -0.18 0.61 -15.81
C LEU A 121 -0.64 1.42 -17.01
N ALA A 122 -0.11 1.11 -18.18
CA ALA A 122 -0.69 1.55 -19.45
C ALA A 122 -1.68 0.47 -19.89
N VAL A 123 -2.92 0.86 -20.15
CA VAL A 123 -3.98 -0.04 -20.57
C VAL A 123 -4.58 0.38 -21.89
N HIS A 124 -4.87 -0.61 -22.73
CA HIS A 124 -5.59 -0.47 -23.97
C HIS A 124 -6.93 -1.19 -23.85
N MET A 125 -8.01 -0.48 -24.17
CA MET A 125 -9.38 -0.88 -23.93
C MET A 125 -10.06 -1.28 -25.24
N PHE A 126 -10.95 -2.27 -25.17
CA PHE A 126 -11.66 -2.84 -26.30
C PHE A 126 -13.14 -2.98 -26.00
N LYS A 127 -13.97 -2.82 -27.03
CA LYS A 127 -15.37 -3.22 -27.00
C LYS A 127 -15.49 -4.71 -27.30
N ASN A 128 -16.58 -5.32 -26.84
CA ASN A 128 -16.86 -6.71 -27.22
C ASN A 128 -16.99 -6.86 -28.74
N GLY A 129 -16.24 -7.80 -29.31
CA GLY A 129 -16.23 -8.09 -30.75
C GLY A 129 -15.20 -7.33 -31.57
N GLU A 130 -14.43 -6.41 -30.98
CA GLU A 130 -13.32 -5.76 -31.68
C GLU A 130 -12.14 -6.73 -31.90
N PRO A 131 -11.39 -6.60 -33.02
CA PRO A 131 -10.19 -7.40 -33.25
C PRO A 131 -9.19 -7.26 -32.11
N GLY A 132 -8.83 -8.37 -31.46
CA GLY A 132 -7.91 -8.37 -30.31
C GLY A 132 -8.62 -8.44 -28.95
N ALA A 133 -9.92 -8.18 -28.89
CA ALA A 133 -10.72 -8.30 -27.67
C ALA A 133 -10.72 -9.73 -27.10
N GLN A 134 -10.54 -10.76 -27.94
CA GLN A 134 -10.45 -12.15 -27.50
C GLN A 134 -9.28 -12.45 -26.55
N ASN A 135 -8.21 -11.66 -26.61
CA ASN A 135 -7.04 -11.80 -25.75
C ASN A 135 -7.07 -10.82 -24.56
N ALA A 136 -8.02 -9.89 -24.54
CA ALA A 136 -8.17 -8.89 -23.48
C ALA A 136 -8.92 -9.49 -22.28
N LEU A 137 -8.72 -8.93 -21.08
CA LEU A 137 -9.42 -9.31 -19.86
C LEU A 137 -10.79 -8.61 -19.79
N SER A 138 -11.81 -9.28 -19.27
CA SER A 138 -13.14 -8.70 -19.06
C SER A 138 -13.14 -7.80 -17.82
N ALA A 139 -13.47 -6.52 -17.98
CA ALA A 139 -13.44 -5.57 -16.87
C ALA A 139 -14.43 -5.92 -15.76
N LYS A 140 -15.60 -6.45 -16.12
CA LYS A 140 -16.62 -6.87 -15.15
C LYS A 140 -16.20 -8.13 -14.39
N GLU A 141 -15.55 -9.08 -15.07
CA GLU A 141 -15.07 -10.31 -14.42
C GLU A 141 -13.94 -10.01 -13.45
N THR A 142 -13.01 -9.11 -13.79
CA THR A 142 -11.93 -8.67 -12.89
C THR A 142 -12.47 -8.06 -11.60
N LEU A 143 -13.57 -7.30 -11.67
CA LEU A 143 -14.20 -6.67 -10.50
C LEU A 143 -15.14 -7.61 -9.73
N GLY A 144 -15.57 -8.72 -10.34
CA GLY A 144 -16.49 -9.69 -9.75
C GLY A 144 -17.94 -9.21 -9.66
N THR A 145 -18.74 -9.91 -8.85
CA THR A 145 -20.20 -9.71 -8.78
C THR A 145 -20.61 -8.32 -8.24
N LYS A 146 -19.73 -7.64 -7.49
CA LYS A 146 -19.94 -6.30 -6.93
C LYS A 146 -19.33 -5.18 -7.78
N TRP A 147 -19.08 -5.44 -9.07
CA TRP A 147 -18.44 -4.48 -9.97
C TRP A 147 -19.12 -3.11 -9.97
N ALA A 148 -20.45 -3.06 -9.92
CA ALA A 148 -21.20 -1.79 -9.97
C ALA A 148 -20.91 -0.89 -8.76
N ASP A 149 -20.86 -1.47 -7.56
CA ASP A 149 -20.50 -0.73 -6.34
C ASP A 149 -19.04 -0.28 -6.38
N ILE A 150 -18.13 -1.15 -6.83
CA ILE A 150 -16.70 -0.84 -6.93
C ILE A 150 -16.42 0.29 -7.93
N VAL A 151 -17.16 0.34 -9.05
CA VAL A 151 -17.05 1.42 -10.03
C VAL A 151 -17.50 2.77 -9.45
N ARG A 152 -18.56 2.75 -8.63
CA ARG A 152 -19.09 3.95 -7.95
C ARG A 152 -18.13 4.43 -6.86
N ASP A 153 -17.73 3.52 -5.97
CA ASP A 153 -17.04 3.86 -4.73
C ASP A 153 -15.51 3.94 -4.91
N GLY A 154 -14.97 3.34 -5.97
CA GLY A 154 -13.54 3.26 -6.26
C GLY A 154 -12.83 2.17 -5.43
N VAL A 155 -11.55 1.93 -5.73
CA VAL A 155 -10.73 0.95 -4.99
C VAL A 155 -9.81 1.72 -4.06
N MET A 156 -10.06 1.60 -2.77
CA MET A 156 -9.33 2.31 -1.71
C MET A 156 -8.54 1.35 -0.81
N THR A 157 -8.76 0.04 -0.98
CA THR A 157 -8.23 -1.00 -0.10
C THR A 157 -7.40 -2.01 -0.87
N CYS A 158 -6.25 -2.34 -0.32
CA CYS A 158 -5.38 -3.40 -0.83
C CYS A 158 -5.90 -4.82 -0.51
N THR A 159 -6.93 -4.92 0.33
CA THR A 159 -7.65 -6.16 0.59
C THR A 159 -8.58 -6.50 -0.58
N GLY A 160 -8.45 -7.76 -1.03
CA GLY A 160 -9.13 -8.35 -2.18
C GLY A 160 -10.64 -8.33 -2.08
#